data_AF-D3BFP0-F1
#
_entry.id   AF-D3BFP0-F1
#
_cell.length_a   1.000
_cell.length_b   1.000
_cell.length_c   1.000
_cell.angle_alpha   90.00
_cell.angle_beta   90.00
_cell.angle_gamma   90.00
#
_symmetry.space_group_name_H-M   'P 1'
#
loop_
_entity.id
_entity.type
_entity.pdbx_description
1 polymer ?
#
loop_
_entity_poly.entity_id
_entity_poly.type
_entity_poly.pdbx_seq_one_letter_code
_entity_poly.pdbx_strand_id
1 'polypeptide(L)'
;MNSEKRTFDEINQDQGNNATGGRGKTGRTVRKNRKRYVYEGNNSLSDLIKIYDQYFKSKDDKYDLNSETKLKCVRFFVDYHNDDKFPHYFDVKGYAKFIADVFFDRSADVFNEILMLKSVRQNNVLKDIYYRIVKDNRFAIKFNTFFKELNESDETQLKSKISRVCDTFEEERSEPLDFFTYNNLYDIVYNDKSIDEEEDDNVESIREETSTTTATTLITTITETTTDTITTDNSISKLSDILLCKIISNFVAFDNDKDERTSRDYKFKNLLFFIPYLIDGENVMNFALISKQFFRVVSKIINNNLFYWNSFIDINNQSDYNLIKSSPLYFDYESIKYIPYDQGIEYANQLLSRVETFVMESDEYDHSINGGISRSEDIYIDYYEPDDIKKAYRAAIIKDGYLIRPPPMPNLKEIIVLGYHGFEENYSNFLKDLFVSTPNIDGHGIERFTIDMRKDWNCCPDYNNIDFLSSLLNYHSKTLKSILINSESFDMEDLDFLIDFLDEFIPTLKENNIDFKFTTYDPIDRLIQHRDNNASCK
;
A
#
# COMPACT_ATOMS: atom_id res chain seq x y z
N MET A 1 28.56 -4.58 54.52
CA MET A 1 28.48 -3.30 55.27
C MET A 1 27.68 -2.34 54.41
N ASN A 2 26.52 -1.93 54.92
CA ASN A 2 25.55 -0.85 54.56
C ASN A 2 25.87 0.01 53.32
N SER A 3 24.95 0.45 52.48
CA SER A 3 23.48 0.36 52.40
C SER A 3 23.07 1.08 51.12
N GLU A 4 21.97 0.64 50.52
CA GLU A 4 21.05 1.32 49.59
C GLU A 4 21.34 2.78 49.19
N LYS A 5 21.23 3.06 47.87
CA LYS A 5 20.34 4.11 47.37
C LYS A 5 20.10 3.98 45.85
N ARG A 6 18.83 3.76 45.51
CA ARG A 6 18.23 4.07 44.20
C ARG A 6 18.07 5.59 44.09
N THR A 7 18.13 6.10 42.86
CA THR A 7 17.41 7.33 42.47
C THR A 7 16.93 7.17 41.03
N PHE A 8 15.62 6.98 40.93
CA PHE A 8 14.75 7.37 39.82
C PHE A 8 14.36 8.84 40.10
N ASP A 9 14.54 9.71 39.13
CA ASP A 9 13.94 11.04 38.92
C ASP A 9 14.26 11.33 37.43
N GLU A 10 13.42 11.79 36.51
CA GLU A 10 12.31 12.76 36.49
C GLU A 10 11.36 12.28 35.34
N ILE A 11 10.04 12.44 35.33
CA ILE A 11 9.28 13.66 35.03
C ILE A 11 7.80 13.30 35.26
N ASN A 12 7.16 13.91 36.27
CA ASN A 12 5.74 14.30 36.24
C ASN A 12 5.32 14.90 37.59
N GLN A 13 5.12 16.22 37.60
CA GLN A 13 4.21 17.05 38.40
C GLN A 13 4.69 18.51 38.18
N ASP A 14 3.86 19.53 38.00
CA ASP A 14 2.73 19.79 38.89
C ASP A 14 1.70 20.79 38.31
N GLN A 15 0.52 20.72 38.90
CA GLN A 15 -0.63 21.60 38.71
C GLN A 15 -0.55 22.87 39.57
N GLY A 16 -1.29 23.92 39.15
CA GLY A 16 -1.87 24.97 40.01
C GLY A 16 -0.92 26.10 40.44
N ASN A 17 -1.31 27.35 40.66
CA ASN A 17 -2.59 28.07 40.74
C ASN A 17 -2.25 29.57 40.67
N ASN A 18 -3.17 30.43 40.20
CA ASN A 18 -3.69 31.53 41.02
C ASN A 18 -4.81 32.33 40.36
N ALA A 19 -5.81 32.63 41.18
CA ALA A 19 -7.03 33.35 40.89
C ALA A 19 -6.88 34.86 41.08
N THR A 20 -7.69 35.64 40.35
CA THR A 20 -8.41 36.83 40.86
C THR A 20 -9.56 37.16 39.91
N GLY A 21 -10.72 37.48 40.49
CA GLY A 21 -12.01 37.48 39.81
C GLY A 21 -12.37 38.75 39.05
N GLY A 22 -13.33 38.58 38.13
CA GLY A 22 -14.07 39.67 37.47
C GLY A 22 -15.30 39.10 36.79
N ARG A 23 -16.50 39.51 37.24
CA ARG A 23 -17.79 39.13 36.66
C ARG A 23 -17.91 39.68 35.23
N GLY A 24 -18.12 38.81 34.25
CA GLY A 24 -18.55 39.17 32.90
C GLY A 24 -19.21 37.98 32.22
N LYS A 25 -20.52 38.09 31.94
CA LYS A 25 -21.24 37.16 31.07
C LYS A 25 -20.77 37.40 29.63
N THR A 26 -20.06 36.44 29.04
CA THR A 26 -19.84 36.37 27.60
C THR A 26 -19.93 34.92 27.14
N GLY A 27 -20.64 34.70 26.03
CA GLY A 27 -20.95 33.38 25.50
C GLY A 27 -19.69 32.56 25.23
N ARG A 28 -19.67 31.33 25.72
CA ARG A 28 -18.67 30.32 25.33
C ARG A 28 -18.92 29.94 23.88
N THR A 29 -18.25 30.61 22.96
CA THR A 29 -17.93 30.03 21.66
C THR A 29 -16.85 28.99 21.91
N VAL A 30 -17.22 27.72 21.81
CA VAL A 30 -16.26 26.61 21.81
C VAL A 30 -15.39 26.74 20.55
N ARG A 31 -14.27 27.46 20.65
CA ARG A 31 -13.20 27.37 19.66
C ARG A 31 -12.65 25.94 19.74
N LYS A 32 -13.06 25.08 18.81
CA LYS A 32 -12.35 23.82 18.54
C LYS A 32 -10.89 24.20 18.29
N ASN A 33 -9.99 23.80 19.19
CA ASN A 33 -8.55 23.87 18.97
C ASN A 33 -8.26 23.07 17.70
N ARG A 34 -8.08 23.75 16.55
CA ARG A 34 -7.53 23.14 15.34
C ARG A 34 -6.09 22.80 15.68
N LYS A 35 -5.80 21.53 15.96
CA LYS A 35 -4.43 21.06 16.11
C LYS A 35 -3.69 21.39 14.82
N ARG A 36 -2.65 22.22 14.92
CA ARG A 36 -1.74 22.50 13.82
C ARG A 36 -0.83 21.27 13.75
N TYR A 37 -1.00 20.45 12.73
CA TYR A 37 -0.16 19.27 12.54
C TYR A 37 1.24 19.74 12.11
N VAL A 38 2.26 19.32 12.84
CA VAL A 38 3.65 19.36 12.39
C VAL A 38 3.89 17.99 11.78
N TYR A 39 4.27 17.96 10.51
CA TYR A 39 4.49 16.73 9.76
C TYR A 39 6.00 16.53 9.65
N GLU A 40 6.52 15.44 10.19
CA GLU A 40 7.96 15.22 10.33
C GLU A 40 8.60 14.51 9.12
N GLY A 41 7.92 14.47 7.96
CA GLY A 41 8.56 14.11 6.68
C GLY A 41 8.99 12.64 6.52
N ASN A 42 8.45 11.72 7.32
CA ASN A 42 8.98 10.35 7.43
C ASN A 42 8.33 9.34 6.45
N ASN A 43 8.15 9.60 5.15
CA ASN A 43 7.58 8.62 4.20
C ASN A 43 6.29 7.92 4.70
N SER A 44 5.54 8.59 5.57
CA SER A 44 4.45 7.98 6.32
C SER A 44 3.16 8.16 5.56
N LEU A 45 2.53 7.05 5.18
CA LEU A 45 1.22 7.07 4.54
C LEU A 45 0.17 7.71 5.46
N SER A 46 0.31 7.51 6.78
CA SER A 46 -0.60 8.12 7.76
C SER A 46 -0.58 9.63 7.72
N ASP A 47 0.60 10.24 7.52
CA ASP A 47 0.73 11.69 7.46
C ASP A 47 0.28 12.24 6.12
N LEU A 48 0.55 11.53 5.02
CA LEU A 48 0.00 11.88 3.72
C LEU A 48 -1.53 11.90 3.73
N ILE A 49 -2.18 10.87 4.27
CA ILE A 49 -3.65 10.82 4.35
C ILE A 49 -4.20 11.99 5.18
N LYS A 50 -3.56 12.34 6.30
CA LYS A 50 -3.96 13.51 7.11
C LYS A 50 -3.80 14.83 6.35
N ILE A 51 -2.70 14.99 5.61
CA ILE A 51 -2.43 16.15 4.75
C ILE A 51 -3.49 16.26 3.66
N TYR A 52 -3.79 15.13 3.01
CA TYR A 52 -4.81 15.02 1.97
C TYR A 52 -6.17 15.49 2.50
N ASP A 53 -6.62 14.92 3.62
CA ASP A 53 -7.81 15.33 4.34
C ASP A 53 -7.84 16.82 4.68
N GLN A 54 -6.71 17.34 5.16
CA GLN A 54 -6.57 18.74 5.57
C GLN A 54 -6.71 19.69 4.36
N TYR A 55 -6.13 19.34 3.20
CA TYR A 55 -6.27 20.12 1.97
C TYR A 55 -7.75 20.26 1.59
N PHE A 56 -8.49 19.15 1.52
CA PHE A 56 -9.90 19.18 1.14
C PHE A 56 -10.79 19.89 2.16
N LYS A 57 -10.56 19.69 3.46
CA LYS A 57 -11.28 20.44 4.52
C LYS A 57 -11.02 21.95 4.44
N SER A 58 -9.85 22.36 3.97
CA SER A 58 -9.50 23.77 3.77
C SER A 58 -10.11 24.40 2.50
N LYS A 59 -10.52 23.59 1.52
CA LYS A 59 -11.21 24.05 0.31
C LYS A 59 -12.64 24.51 0.60
N ASP A 60 -13.30 23.88 1.58
CA ASP A 60 -14.70 24.13 1.94
C ASP A 60 -14.91 25.29 2.94
N ASP A 61 -13.84 25.73 3.61
CA ASP A 61 -13.90 26.81 4.60
C ASP A 61 -13.89 28.19 3.92
N LYS A 62 -15.01 28.92 4.02
CA LYS A 62 -15.27 30.25 3.41
C LYS A 62 -14.32 31.41 3.81
N TYR A 63 -13.29 31.17 4.62
CA TYR A 63 -12.39 32.22 5.11
C TYR A 63 -10.99 32.06 4.50
N ASP A 64 -10.52 33.13 3.83
CA ASP A 64 -9.25 33.31 3.08
C ASP A 64 -7.93 33.00 3.84
N LEU A 65 -8.01 32.57 5.10
CA LEU A 65 -6.87 32.14 5.92
C LEU A 65 -6.30 30.77 5.51
N ASN A 66 -6.81 30.17 4.42
CA ASN A 66 -6.49 28.81 3.98
C ASN A 66 -5.38 28.68 2.92
N SER A 67 -4.92 29.75 2.28
CA SER A 67 -3.90 29.63 1.21
C SER A 67 -2.56 29.11 1.74
N GLU A 68 -2.10 29.57 2.91
CA GLU A 68 -0.86 29.05 3.52
C GLU A 68 -0.98 27.57 3.91
N THR A 69 -2.16 27.15 4.38
CA THR A 69 -2.42 25.75 4.75
C THR A 69 -2.43 24.86 3.51
N LYS A 70 -3.14 25.27 2.45
CA LYS A 70 -3.17 24.56 1.17
C LYS A 70 -1.77 24.45 0.57
N LEU A 71 -1.00 25.54 0.61
CA LEU A 71 0.38 25.55 0.12
C LEU A 71 1.24 24.54 0.88
N LYS A 72 1.14 24.47 2.22
CA LYS A 72 1.87 23.46 3.01
C LYS A 72 1.43 22.03 2.69
N CYS A 73 0.14 21.80 2.47
CA CYS A 73 -0.37 20.49 2.07
C CYS A 73 0.17 20.07 0.70
N VAL A 74 0.17 20.98 -0.28
CA VAL A 74 0.72 20.70 -1.62
C VAL A 74 2.23 20.49 -1.56
N ARG A 75 2.98 21.30 -0.79
CA ARG A 75 4.42 21.07 -0.55
C ARG A 75 4.69 19.68 -0.03
N PHE A 76 4.00 19.28 1.04
CA PHE A 76 4.18 17.95 1.61
C PHE A 76 3.85 16.85 0.59
N PHE A 77 2.76 17.00 -0.17
CA PHE A 77 2.39 16.04 -1.22
C PHE A 77 3.48 15.92 -2.29
N VAL A 78 4.03 17.05 -2.74
CA VAL A 78 5.12 17.12 -3.71
C VAL A 78 6.37 16.45 -3.15
N ASP A 79 6.82 16.83 -1.96
CA ASP A 79 7.99 16.26 -1.31
C ASP A 79 7.83 14.74 -1.16
N TYR A 80 6.68 14.29 -0.63
CA TYR A 80 6.36 12.88 -0.45
C TYR A 80 6.48 12.09 -1.75
N HIS A 81 5.97 12.61 -2.88
CA HIS A 81 5.97 11.88 -4.16
C HIS A 81 7.25 12.12 -5.00
N ASN A 82 8.07 13.11 -4.66
CA ASN A 82 9.34 13.42 -5.33
C ASN A 82 10.52 12.61 -4.80
N ASP A 83 10.41 12.11 -3.58
CA ASP A 83 11.25 11.01 -3.10
C ASP A 83 11.13 9.84 -4.07
N ASP A 84 12.14 8.98 -4.13
CA ASP A 84 12.29 7.88 -5.07
C ASP A 84 11.15 6.80 -5.01
N LYS A 85 9.86 7.18 -5.11
CA LYS A 85 8.66 6.36 -5.00
C LYS A 85 8.11 6.03 -6.36
N PHE A 86 7.51 4.84 -6.45
CA PHE A 86 6.98 4.32 -7.69
C PHE A 86 5.52 3.87 -7.55
N PRO A 87 4.76 3.86 -8.66
CA PRO A 87 3.31 3.66 -8.65
C PRO A 87 2.83 2.33 -8.05
N HIS A 88 3.68 1.31 -8.00
CA HIS A 88 3.34 0.04 -7.36
C HIS A 88 3.26 0.11 -5.83
N TYR A 89 3.64 1.22 -5.20
CA TYR A 89 3.51 1.40 -3.74
C TYR A 89 2.58 2.53 -3.30
N PHE A 90 1.90 3.22 -4.21
CA PHE A 90 1.00 4.30 -3.80
C PHE A 90 -0.35 4.32 -4.52
N ASP A 91 -1.33 4.99 -3.89
CA ASP A 91 -2.67 5.15 -4.44
C ASP A 91 -2.65 6.09 -5.66
N VAL A 92 -2.52 5.49 -6.84
CA VAL A 92 -2.54 6.19 -8.14
C VAL A 92 -3.84 6.97 -8.34
N LYS A 93 -4.99 6.43 -7.89
CA LYS A 93 -6.29 7.12 -8.01
C LYS A 93 -6.32 8.37 -7.14
N GLY A 94 -5.86 8.27 -5.90
CA GLY A 94 -5.73 9.38 -4.96
C GLY A 94 -4.73 10.45 -5.42
N TYR A 95 -3.58 10.01 -5.94
CA TYR A 95 -2.53 10.84 -6.55
C TYR A 95 -3.09 11.68 -7.71
N ALA A 96 -3.71 11.02 -8.70
CA ALA A 96 -4.25 11.68 -9.88
C ALA A 96 -5.37 12.67 -9.52
N LYS A 97 -6.25 12.27 -8.58
CA LYS A 97 -7.31 13.12 -8.05
C LYS A 97 -6.77 14.38 -7.37
N PHE A 98 -5.72 14.27 -6.55
CA PHE A 98 -5.15 15.42 -5.85
C PHE A 98 -4.59 16.46 -6.83
N ILE A 99 -3.83 16.00 -7.82
CA ILE A 99 -3.26 16.85 -8.87
C ILE A 99 -4.36 17.58 -9.64
N ALA A 100 -5.39 16.85 -10.08
CA ALA A 100 -6.54 17.43 -10.77
C ALA A 100 -7.26 18.47 -9.89
N ASP A 101 -7.41 18.22 -8.59
CA ASP A 101 -8.04 19.17 -7.67
C ASP A 101 -7.22 20.44 -7.42
N VAL A 102 -5.88 20.35 -7.42
CA VAL A 102 -4.96 21.49 -7.27
C VAL A 102 -4.90 22.33 -8.56
N PHE A 103 -5.06 21.73 -9.74
CA PHE A 103 -5.15 22.47 -11.01
C PHE A 103 -6.22 23.57 -10.96
N PHE A 104 -7.36 23.26 -10.33
CA PHE A 104 -8.48 24.18 -10.14
C PHE A 104 -8.29 25.16 -8.97
N ASP A 105 -7.16 25.15 -8.26
CA ASP A 105 -6.90 26.12 -7.20
C ASP A 105 -6.68 27.53 -7.78
N ARG A 106 -7.29 28.52 -7.12
CA ARG A 106 -7.17 29.94 -7.49
C ARG A 106 -5.83 30.54 -7.09
N SER A 107 -5.16 29.97 -6.08
CA SER A 107 -3.86 30.47 -5.62
C SER A 107 -2.77 30.08 -6.62
N ALA A 108 -2.10 31.09 -7.19
CA ALA A 108 -0.94 30.88 -8.04
C ALA A 108 0.21 30.18 -7.30
N ASP A 109 0.41 30.49 -6.01
CA ASP A 109 1.46 29.85 -5.20
C ASP A 109 1.19 28.35 -5.03
N VAL A 110 -0.05 27.96 -4.71
CA VAL A 110 -0.44 26.56 -4.58
C VAL A 110 -0.27 25.81 -5.90
N PHE A 111 -0.65 26.44 -7.02
CA PHE A 111 -0.47 25.87 -8.35
C PHE A 111 1.02 25.77 -8.76
N ASN A 112 1.81 26.79 -8.46
CA ASN A 112 3.26 26.76 -8.74
C ASN A 112 3.97 25.65 -7.98
N GLU A 113 3.49 25.34 -6.77
CA GLU A 113 4.06 24.28 -5.96
C GLU A 113 3.81 22.90 -6.55
N ILE A 114 2.60 22.60 -7.05
CA ILE A 114 2.33 21.28 -7.67
C ILE A 114 3.17 21.05 -8.94
N LEU A 115 3.61 22.12 -9.61
CA LEU A 115 4.51 22.03 -10.75
C LEU A 115 5.96 21.67 -10.37
N MET A 116 6.28 21.59 -9.08
CA MET A 116 7.56 21.04 -8.61
C MET A 116 7.51 19.50 -8.50
N LEU A 117 6.34 18.88 -8.75
CA LEU A 117 6.16 17.44 -8.74
C LEU A 117 6.86 16.81 -9.96
N LYS A 118 7.77 15.87 -9.71
CA LYS A 118 8.31 14.95 -10.70
C LYS A 118 7.21 13.94 -11.03
N SER A 119 6.49 14.20 -12.12
CA SER A 119 5.33 13.39 -12.47
C SER A 119 5.70 11.93 -12.71
N VAL A 120 4.75 11.06 -12.37
CA VAL A 120 4.77 9.67 -12.84
C VAL A 120 4.78 9.68 -14.36
N ARG A 121 5.69 8.90 -14.95
CA ARG A 121 5.90 8.81 -16.40
C ARG A 121 4.96 7.82 -17.10
N GLN A 122 4.16 7.08 -16.34
CA GLN A 122 3.19 6.13 -16.89
C GLN A 122 2.07 6.85 -17.64
N ASN A 123 1.84 6.42 -18.88
CA ASN A 123 0.88 7.04 -19.78
C ASN A 123 -0.56 7.00 -19.24
N ASN A 124 -0.96 5.87 -18.66
CA ASN A 124 -2.29 5.68 -18.07
C ASN A 124 -2.54 6.63 -16.89
N VAL A 125 -1.53 6.92 -16.06
CA VAL A 125 -1.66 7.85 -14.92
C VAL A 125 -1.80 9.29 -15.40
N LEU A 126 -0.99 9.71 -16.38
CA LEU A 126 -1.09 11.03 -16.99
C LEU A 126 -2.45 11.22 -17.69
N LYS A 127 -2.88 10.22 -18.47
CA LYS A 127 -4.21 10.20 -19.08
C LYS A 127 -5.30 10.29 -18.00
N ASP A 128 -5.20 9.56 -16.88
CA ASP A 128 -6.17 9.65 -15.78
C ASP A 128 -6.20 11.06 -15.15
N ILE A 129 -5.05 11.70 -14.93
CA ILE A 129 -4.98 13.09 -14.44
C ILE A 129 -5.74 14.03 -15.39
N TYR A 130 -5.43 13.99 -16.68
CA TYR A 130 -6.04 14.86 -17.68
C TYR A 130 -7.53 14.56 -17.85
N TYR A 131 -7.92 13.29 -17.90
CA TYR A 131 -9.33 12.92 -17.94
C TYR A 131 -10.07 13.35 -16.69
N ARG A 132 -9.46 13.31 -15.50
CA ARG A 132 -10.07 13.87 -14.29
C ARG A 132 -10.24 15.38 -14.38
N ILE A 133 -9.32 16.11 -15.02
CA ILE A 133 -9.48 17.56 -15.23
C ILE A 133 -10.61 17.84 -16.22
N VAL A 134 -10.66 17.13 -17.34
CA VAL A 134 -11.59 17.39 -18.44
C VAL A 134 -12.99 16.80 -18.19
N LYS A 135 -13.07 15.56 -17.68
CA LYS A 135 -14.32 14.78 -17.47
C LYS A 135 -14.83 14.80 -16.03
N ASP A 136 -14.42 15.72 -15.14
CA ASP A 136 -14.97 15.73 -13.78
C ASP A 136 -16.50 15.93 -13.81
N ASN A 137 -17.27 14.85 -13.61
CA ASN A 137 -18.73 14.82 -13.75
C ASN A 137 -19.48 15.48 -12.60
N ARG A 138 -18.86 15.65 -11.42
CA ARG A 138 -19.41 16.50 -10.35
C ARG A 138 -19.30 18.00 -10.74
N PHE A 139 -18.66 18.26 -11.89
CA PHE A 139 -18.02 19.50 -12.33
C PHE A 139 -18.10 19.69 -13.87
N ALA A 140 -18.98 19.04 -14.63
CA ALA A 140 -19.18 19.43 -16.04
C ALA A 140 -19.56 20.93 -16.14
N ILE A 141 -20.17 21.46 -15.08
CA ILE A 141 -20.30 22.90 -14.82
C ILE A 141 -18.96 23.51 -14.41
N LYS A 142 -18.23 23.01 -13.42
CA LYS A 142 -17.02 23.67 -12.92
C LYS A 142 -15.82 23.68 -13.87
N PHE A 143 -15.52 22.65 -14.66
CA PHE A 143 -14.45 22.77 -15.67
C PHE A 143 -14.85 23.80 -16.71
N ASN A 144 -16.05 23.69 -17.28
CA ASN A 144 -16.57 24.66 -18.25
C ASN A 144 -16.66 26.07 -17.67
N THR A 145 -17.10 26.22 -16.42
CA THR A 145 -17.21 27.50 -15.71
C THR A 145 -15.84 28.05 -15.37
N PHE A 146 -14.93 27.25 -14.81
CA PHE A 146 -13.55 27.67 -14.54
C PHE A 146 -12.84 28.11 -15.83
N PHE A 147 -12.97 27.31 -16.89
CA PHE A 147 -12.38 27.60 -18.18
C PHE A 147 -13.00 28.86 -18.77
N LYS A 148 -14.33 29.00 -18.79
CA LYS A 148 -15.02 30.21 -19.29
C LYS A 148 -14.65 31.45 -18.48
N GLU A 149 -14.78 31.39 -17.15
CA GLU A 149 -14.43 32.49 -16.24
C GLU A 149 -12.99 32.95 -16.45
N LEU A 150 -12.03 32.00 -16.44
CA LEU A 150 -10.62 32.35 -16.58
C LEU A 150 -10.28 32.78 -17.99
N ASN A 151 -10.87 32.19 -19.03
CA ASN A 151 -10.67 32.59 -20.42
C ASN A 151 -11.20 34.01 -20.68
N GLU A 152 -12.35 34.35 -20.11
CA GLU A 152 -12.96 35.69 -20.23
C GLU A 152 -12.22 36.73 -19.39
N SER A 153 -11.72 36.36 -18.20
CA SER A 153 -11.03 37.29 -17.31
C SER A 153 -9.54 37.47 -17.61
N ASP A 154 -8.84 36.38 -17.94
CA ASP A 154 -7.38 36.30 -18.13
C ASP A 154 -6.99 35.06 -18.97
N GLU A 155 -7.24 35.14 -20.28
CA GLU A 155 -6.87 34.11 -21.26
C GLU A 155 -5.37 33.74 -21.21
N THR A 156 -4.51 34.73 -20.92
CA THR A 156 -3.06 34.53 -20.88
C THR A 156 -2.66 33.64 -19.70
N GLN A 157 -3.26 33.87 -18.53
CA GLN A 157 -3.07 33.01 -17.38
C GLN A 157 -3.58 31.58 -17.63
N LEU A 158 -4.74 31.41 -18.28
CA LEU A 158 -5.27 30.08 -18.61
C LEU A 158 -4.34 29.31 -19.55
N LYS A 159 -3.90 29.93 -20.65
CA LYS A 159 -2.93 29.34 -21.58
C LYS A 159 -1.63 28.97 -20.89
N SER A 160 -1.12 29.86 -20.04
CA SER A 160 0.11 29.61 -19.27
C SER A 160 -0.06 28.43 -18.30
N LYS A 161 -1.20 28.32 -17.60
CA LYS A 161 -1.48 27.20 -16.71
C LYS A 161 -1.49 25.86 -17.45
N ILE A 162 -2.19 25.79 -18.58
CA ILE A 162 -2.28 24.56 -19.39
C ILE A 162 -0.91 24.17 -19.93
N SER A 163 -0.19 25.11 -20.54
CA SER A 163 1.16 24.88 -21.08
C SER A 163 2.10 24.35 -19.99
N ARG A 164 2.15 24.99 -18.82
CA ARG A 164 3.06 24.58 -17.75
C ARG A 164 2.76 23.19 -17.20
N VAL A 165 1.50 22.77 -17.17
CA VAL A 165 1.14 21.40 -16.78
C VAL A 165 1.66 20.39 -17.79
N CYS A 166 1.47 20.64 -19.09
CA CYS A 166 2.05 19.80 -20.14
C CYS A 166 3.58 19.79 -20.04
N ASP A 167 4.22 20.97 -19.98
CA ASP A 167 5.68 21.10 -19.94
C ASP A 167 6.30 20.33 -18.75
N THR A 168 5.63 20.34 -17.58
CA THR A 168 6.12 19.65 -16.39
C THR A 168 5.79 18.15 -16.37
N PHE A 169 4.56 17.75 -16.71
CA PHE A 169 4.14 16.34 -16.55
C PHE A 169 4.47 15.47 -17.76
N GLU A 170 4.68 16.10 -18.91
CA GLU A 170 5.09 15.46 -20.16
C GLU A 170 6.57 15.71 -20.46
N GLU A 171 7.33 16.24 -19.49
CA GLU A 171 8.77 16.43 -19.61
C GLU A 171 9.43 15.10 -20.01
N GLU A 172 10.38 15.16 -20.95
CA GLU A 172 11.12 14.00 -21.47
C GLU A 172 10.30 12.97 -22.28
N ARG A 173 9.02 13.22 -22.57
CA ARG A 173 8.26 12.36 -23.50
C ARG A 173 8.76 12.48 -24.93
N SER A 174 8.85 11.34 -25.63
CA SER A 174 9.09 11.34 -27.07
C SER A 174 7.87 11.82 -27.86
N GLU A 175 6.66 11.50 -27.36
CA GLU A 175 5.37 11.86 -27.96
C GLU A 175 4.45 12.51 -26.91
N PRO A 176 4.07 13.79 -27.10
CA PRO A 176 3.17 14.49 -26.20
C PRO A 176 1.74 13.97 -26.30
N LEU A 177 1.00 14.10 -25.21
CA LEU A 177 -0.44 13.87 -25.13
C LEU A 177 -1.16 15.10 -25.69
N ASP A 178 -1.14 15.25 -27.02
CA ASP A 178 -1.67 16.39 -27.77
C ASP A 178 -3.14 16.75 -27.48
N PHE A 179 -3.88 15.90 -26.76
CA PHE A 179 -5.26 16.15 -26.37
C PHE A 179 -5.43 17.20 -25.26
N PHE A 180 -4.44 17.43 -24.38
CA PHE A 180 -4.54 18.41 -23.28
C PHE A 180 -4.01 19.80 -23.64
N THR A 181 -4.35 20.30 -24.84
CA THR A 181 -3.93 21.63 -25.32
C THR A 181 -5.03 22.67 -25.17
N TYR A 182 -4.66 23.96 -25.07
CA TYR A 182 -5.65 25.04 -24.98
C TYR A 182 -6.69 24.99 -26.10
N ASN A 183 -6.27 24.74 -27.35
CA ASN A 183 -7.20 24.70 -28.49
C ASN A 183 -8.20 23.54 -28.38
N ASN A 184 -7.71 22.34 -28.03
CA ASN A 184 -8.59 21.19 -27.83
C ASN A 184 -9.57 21.41 -26.67
N LEU A 185 -9.09 21.96 -25.54
CA LEU A 185 -9.94 22.29 -24.40
C LEU A 185 -10.95 23.40 -24.74
N TYR A 186 -10.56 24.39 -25.54
CA TYR A 186 -11.47 25.44 -26.02
C TYR A 186 -12.60 24.84 -26.86
N ASP A 187 -12.27 23.94 -27.80
CA ASP A 187 -13.27 23.24 -28.62
C ASP A 187 -14.22 22.37 -27.80
N ILE A 188 -13.70 21.70 -26.76
CA ILE A 188 -14.54 20.92 -25.83
C ILE A 188 -15.53 21.84 -25.10
N VAL A 189 -15.09 23.02 -24.65
CA VAL A 189 -15.89 23.92 -23.78
C VAL A 189 -16.86 24.83 -24.55
N TYR A 190 -16.48 25.27 -25.75
CA TYR A 190 -17.23 26.24 -26.55
C TYR A 190 -17.90 25.65 -27.79
N ASN A 191 -17.35 24.56 -28.34
CA ASN A 191 -17.85 23.93 -29.56
C ASN A 191 -18.47 22.55 -29.31
N ASP A 192 -18.65 22.16 -28.04
CA ASP A 192 -19.21 20.86 -27.61
C ASP A 192 -18.53 19.66 -28.29
N LYS A 193 -17.23 19.76 -28.58
CA LYS A 193 -16.44 18.66 -29.14
C LYS A 193 -16.46 17.50 -28.13
N SER A 194 -16.85 16.31 -28.59
CA SER A 194 -16.84 15.13 -27.73
C SER A 194 -15.41 14.76 -27.36
N ILE A 195 -15.20 14.30 -26.13
CA ILE A 195 -13.88 13.91 -25.62
C ILE A 195 -13.49 12.51 -26.13
N ASP A 196 -14.41 11.79 -26.77
CA ASP A 196 -14.25 10.38 -27.16
C ASP A 196 -14.22 10.23 -28.69
N GLU A 197 -13.13 10.66 -29.36
CA GLU A 197 -12.92 10.39 -30.80
C GLU A 197 -11.47 10.04 -31.20
N GLU A 198 -10.64 9.56 -30.28
CA GLU A 198 -9.47 8.77 -30.68
C GLU A 198 -9.51 7.40 -30.00
N GLU A 199 -9.87 6.39 -30.80
CA GLU A 199 -9.73 4.97 -30.49
C GLU A 199 -8.27 4.68 -30.12
N ASP A 200 -8.03 4.29 -28.86
CA ASP A 200 -6.79 3.70 -28.42
C ASP A 200 -7.17 2.42 -27.67
N ASP A 201 -7.08 1.28 -28.38
CA ASP A 201 -7.48 -0.09 -28.00
C ASP A 201 -6.74 -0.66 -26.76
N ASN A 202 -6.08 0.18 -25.96
CA ASN A 202 -5.27 -0.25 -24.81
C ASN A 202 -5.71 0.34 -23.45
N VAL A 203 -6.85 1.04 -23.37
CA VAL A 203 -7.41 1.55 -22.09
C VAL A 203 -8.44 0.58 -21.49
N GLU A 204 -8.20 -0.73 -21.57
CA GLU A 204 -9.10 -1.74 -20.99
C GLU A 204 -8.73 -2.16 -19.55
N SER A 205 -7.70 -1.59 -18.92
CA SER A 205 -7.32 -1.96 -17.54
C SER A 205 -7.82 -1.03 -16.42
N ILE A 206 -8.52 0.07 -16.73
CA ILE A 206 -9.09 0.99 -15.71
C ILE A 206 -10.56 1.33 -16.04
N ARG A 207 -11.28 0.40 -16.65
CA ARG A 207 -12.72 0.32 -16.44
C ARG A 207 -12.95 -0.70 -15.34
N GLU A 208 -13.46 -0.23 -14.21
CA GLU A 208 -14.17 -1.11 -13.29
C GLU A 208 -15.18 -1.91 -14.13
N GLU A 209 -14.96 -3.23 -14.22
CA GLU A 209 -15.99 -4.16 -14.67
C GLU A 209 -17.16 -4.11 -13.67
N THR A 210 -17.97 -3.06 -13.79
CA THR A 210 -19.41 -3.18 -13.61
C THR A 210 -20.00 -3.72 -14.91
N SER A 211 -19.50 -4.89 -15.31
CA SER A 211 -20.15 -5.76 -16.27
C SER A 211 -21.41 -6.29 -15.60
N THR A 212 -22.45 -5.47 -15.59
CA THR A 212 -23.82 -5.96 -15.56
C THR A 212 -24.03 -6.67 -16.89
N THR A 213 -23.60 -7.93 -16.96
CA THR A 213 -24.04 -8.84 -18.01
C THR A 213 -25.56 -8.86 -17.91
N THR A 214 -26.20 -8.11 -18.81
CA THR A 214 -27.62 -8.22 -19.07
C THR A 214 -27.80 -9.59 -19.70
N ALA A 215 -27.96 -10.61 -18.85
CA ALA A 215 -28.47 -11.91 -19.23
C ALA A 215 -29.95 -11.75 -19.57
N THR A 216 -30.21 -11.02 -20.66
CA THR A 216 -31.52 -10.80 -21.22
C THR A 216 -31.68 -11.84 -22.34
N THR A 217 -32.40 -12.90 -21.99
CA THR A 217 -33.24 -13.69 -22.90
C THR A 217 -32.56 -14.73 -23.77
N LEU A 218 -32.52 -15.96 -23.28
CA LEU A 218 -32.86 -17.17 -24.06
C LEU A 218 -33.51 -18.20 -23.12
N ILE A 219 -34.59 -17.79 -22.45
CA ILE A 219 -35.59 -18.75 -21.95
C ILE A 219 -36.49 -19.03 -23.13
N THR A 220 -36.07 -19.98 -23.97
CA THR A 220 -36.94 -20.53 -25.00
C THR A 220 -38.05 -21.29 -24.31
N THR A 221 -39.26 -20.77 -24.49
CA THR A 221 -40.53 -21.33 -24.08
C THR A 221 -40.65 -22.77 -24.55
N ILE A 222 -40.60 -23.73 -23.62
CA ILE A 222 -41.18 -25.07 -23.80
C ILE A 222 -42.34 -25.17 -22.82
N THR A 223 -43.50 -24.74 -23.28
CA THR A 223 -44.83 -25.10 -22.76
C THR A 223 -45.47 -25.82 -23.93
N GLU A 224 -45.61 -27.14 -23.91
CA GLU A 224 -46.70 -27.97 -23.38
C GLU A 224 -46.36 -29.38 -23.93
N THR A 225 -46.67 -30.56 -23.40
CA THR A 225 -47.58 -31.06 -22.37
C THR A 225 -47.26 -32.55 -22.30
N THR A 226 -46.92 -33.08 -21.13
CA THR A 226 -47.35 -34.43 -20.72
C THR A 226 -47.33 -34.44 -19.21
N THR A 227 -48.52 -34.47 -18.65
CA THR A 227 -48.81 -34.72 -17.24
C THR A 227 -48.31 -36.11 -16.86
N ASP A 228 -47.13 -36.16 -16.26
CA ASP A 228 -46.82 -37.15 -15.26
C ASP A 228 -46.46 -36.40 -13.98
N THR A 229 -47.42 -36.38 -13.06
CA THR A 229 -47.26 -35.95 -11.68
C THR A 229 -46.20 -36.81 -11.01
N ILE A 230 -44.94 -36.42 -11.16
CA ILE A 230 -43.91 -36.76 -10.19
C ILE A 230 -44.18 -35.88 -8.99
N THR A 231 -44.89 -36.42 -8.00
CA THR A 231 -44.82 -35.94 -6.62
C THR A 231 -43.38 -36.12 -6.15
N THR A 232 -42.50 -35.21 -6.57
CA THR A 232 -41.27 -34.97 -5.86
C THR A 232 -41.68 -34.20 -4.62
N ASP A 233 -41.72 -34.90 -3.49
CA ASP A 233 -41.34 -34.29 -2.21
C ASP A 233 -39.92 -33.74 -2.40
N ASN A 234 -39.80 -32.61 -3.11
CA ASN A 234 -38.62 -31.79 -3.13
C ASN A 234 -38.59 -31.09 -1.78
N SER A 235 -38.34 -31.87 -0.72
CA SER A 235 -37.60 -31.33 0.41
C SER A 235 -36.29 -30.85 -0.21
N ILE A 236 -36.23 -29.58 -0.59
CA ILE A 236 -35.00 -28.91 -0.97
C ILE A 236 -34.12 -29.07 0.26
N SER A 237 -33.29 -30.11 0.27
CA SER A 237 -32.39 -30.42 1.36
C SER A 237 -31.35 -29.32 1.36
N LYS A 238 -31.62 -28.25 2.13
CA LYS A 238 -30.68 -27.17 2.31
C LYS A 238 -29.50 -27.75 3.06
N LEU A 239 -28.34 -27.79 2.39
CA LEU A 239 -27.10 -28.09 3.06
C LEU A 239 -26.90 -27.09 4.20
N SER A 240 -26.51 -27.55 5.39
CA SER A 240 -26.30 -26.63 6.51
C SER A 240 -25.13 -25.70 6.21
N ASP A 241 -25.22 -24.45 6.67
CA ASP A 241 -24.14 -23.47 6.49
C ASP A 241 -22.81 -23.99 7.06
N ILE A 242 -22.84 -24.79 8.13
CA ILE A 242 -21.65 -25.42 8.73
C ILE A 242 -21.02 -26.44 7.77
N LEU A 243 -21.83 -27.28 7.13
CA LEU A 243 -21.32 -28.27 6.19
C LEU A 243 -20.79 -27.59 4.92
N LEU A 244 -21.48 -26.55 4.44
CA LEU A 244 -21.00 -25.71 3.34
C LEU A 244 -19.68 -25.01 3.70
N CYS A 245 -19.54 -24.46 4.90
CA CYS A 245 -18.27 -23.88 5.35
C CYS A 245 -17.14 -24.92 5.24
N LYS A 246 -17.35 -26.14 5.73
CA LYS A 246 -16.32 -27.20 5.67
C LYS A 246 -15.98 -27.61 4.24
N ILE A 247 -16.99 -27.76 3.39
CA ILE A 247 -16.81 -28.09 1.97
C ILE A 247 -16.00 -26.97 1.31
N ILE A 248 -16.51 -25.74 1.36
CA ILE A 248 -15.90 -24.59 0.69
C ILE A 248 -14.49 -24.34 1.22
N SER A 249 -14.26 -24.36 2.53
CA SER A 249 -12.91 -24.17 3.10
C SER A 249 -11.89 -25.20 2.59
N ASN A 250 -12.31 -26.43 2.28
CA ASN A 250 -11.41 -27.45 1.71
C ASN A 250 -11.09 -27.19 0.22
N PHE A 251 -11.95 -26.47 -0.51
CA PHE A 251 -11.78 -26.17 -1.94
C PHE A 251 -11.26 -24.76 -2.21
N VAL A 252 -11.36 -23.88 -1.21
CA VAL A 252 -10.88 -22.49 -1.27
C VAL A 252 -9.36 -22.41 -1.02
N ALA A 253 -8.80 -23.37 -0.30
CA ALA A 253 -7.37 -23.62 -0.33
C ALA A 253 -6.99 -23.98 -1.78
N PHE A 254 -6.04 -23.23 -2.32
CA PHE A 254 -5.53 -23.23 -3.70
C PHE A 254 -5.87 -24.44 -4.58
N ASP A 255 -6.31 -24.16 -5.80
CA ASP A 255 -6.34 -25.16 -6.88
C ASP A 255 -4.91 -25.50 -7.31
N ASN A 256 -4.32 -26.55 -6.73
CA ASN A 256 -2.98 -27.03 -7.02
C ASN A 256 -2.73 -27.31 -8.51
N ASP A 257 -3.79 -27.48 -9.30
CA ASP A 257 -3.73 -27.80 -10.73
C ASP A 257 -3.73 -26.55 -11.63
N LYS A 258 -3.78 -25.33 -11.07
CA LYS A 258 -3.51 -24.11 -11.86
C LYS A 258 -2.03 -24.11 -12.29
N ASP A 259 -1.81 -24.36 -13.58
CA ASP A 259 -0.55 -24.11 -14.27
C ASP A 259 0.02 -22.74 -13.87
N GLU A 260 1.34 -22.63 -13.71
CA GLU A 260 2.07 -21.37 -13.45
C GLU A 260 1.99 -20.43 -14.66
N ARG A 261 0.80 -19.89 -14.94
CA ARG A 261 0.56 -19.06 -16.11
C ARG A 261 0.80 -17.58 -15.81
N THR A 262 0.78 -17.18 -14.54
CA THR A 262 0.93 -15.77 -14.14
C THR A 262 1.95 -15.57 -13.02
N SER A 263 2.59 -14.39 -12.98
CA SER A 263 3.49 -13.97 -11.89
C SER A 263 2.79 -14.04 -10.52
N ARG A 264 1.50 -13.72 -10.48
CA ARG A 264 0.67 -13.83 -9.28
C ARG A 264 0.58 -15.27 -8.76
N ASP A 265 0.36 -16.25 -9.64
CA ASP A 265 0.25 -17.66 -9.23
C ASP A 265 1.56 -18.14 -8.59
N TYR A 266 2.70 -17.74 -9.17
CA TYR A 266 4.02 -18.04 -8.62
C TYR A 266 4.22 -17.41 -7.24
N LYS A 267 3.91 -16.11 -7.10
CA LYS A 267 4.00 -15.40 -5.81
C LYS A 267 3.12 -16.05 -4.76
N PHE A 268 1.87 -16.37 -5.09
CA PHE A 268 0.94 -17.03 -4.16
C PHE A 268 1.44 -18.41 -3.74
N LYS A 269 1.99 -19.21 -4.67
CA LYS A 269 2.61 -20.50 -4.34
C LYS A 269 3.79 -20.36 -3.39
N ASN A 270 4.65 -19.37 -3.59
CA ASN A 270 5.76 -19.08 -2.67
C ASN A 270 5.24 -18.71 -1.27
N LEU A 271 4.18 -17.90 -1.19
CA LEU A 271 3.54 -17.55 0.08
C LEU A 271 2.98 -18.77 0.82
N LEU A 272 2.42 -19.75 0.10
CA LEU A 272 1.87 -20.98 0.72
C LEU A 272 2.92 -21.83 1.43
N PHE A 273 4.20 -21.74 1.04
CA PHE A 273 5.28 -22.40 1.77
C PHE A 273 5.37 -21.90 3.21
N PHE A 274 5.18 -20.60 3.42
CA PHE A 274 5.23 -19.95 4.73
C PHE A 274 3.87 -19.89 5.42
N ILE A 275 2.78 -19.82 4.65
CA ILE A 275 1.40 -19.70 5.14
C ILE A 275 0.52 -20.75 4.45
N PRO A 276 0.58 -22.03 4.87
CA PRO A 276 -0.11 -23.13 4.18
C PRO A 276 -1.65 -23.03 4.16
N TYR A 277 -2.21 -22.14 4.96
CA TYR A 277 -3.65 -21.91 5.12
C TYR A 277 -4.10 -20.56 4.53
N LEU A 278 -3.24 -19.88 3.75
CA LEU A 278 -3.60 -18.67 3.02
C LEU A 278 -4.65 -18.99 1.95
N ILE A 279 -5.70 -18.20 1.92
CA ILE A 279 -6.80 -18.33 0.98
C ILE A 279 -6.57 -17.45 -0.25
N ASP A 280 -6.76 -17.98 -1.46
CA ASP A 280 -6.74 -17.16 -2.68
C ASP A 280 -8.10 -16.47 -2.89
N GLY A 281 -8.11 -15.14 -2.80
CA GLY A 281 -9.32 -14.32 -2.96
C GLY A 281 -10.03 -14.50 -4.31
N GLU A 282 -9.32 -14.83 -5.38
CA GLU A 282 -9.94 -15.04 -6.70
C GLU A 282 -10.71 -16.36 -6.75
N ASN A 283 -10.12 -17.45 -6.25
CA ASN A 283 -10.82 -18.72 -6.14
C ASN A 283 -12.09 -18.57 -5.28
N VAL A 284 -12.01 -17.76 -4.23
CA VAL A 284 -13.15 -17.47 -3.37
C VAL A 284 -14.29 -16.75 -4.10
N MET A 285 -13.97 -15.81 -5.01
CA MET A 285 -14.98 -15.12 -5.81
C MET A 285 -15.81 -16.10 -6.64
N ASN A 286 -15.18 -17.10 -7.24
CA ASN A 286 -15.87 -18.12 -8.03
C ASN A 286 -16.94 -18.86 -7.21
N PHE A 287 -16.65 -19.16 -5.94
CA PHE A 287 -17.63 -19.76 -5.04
C PHE A 287 -18.74 -18.79 -4.64
N ALA A 288 -18.40 -17.53 -4.36
CA ALA A 288 -19.37 -16.51 -3.94
C ALA A 288 -20.48 -16.29 -4.97
N LEU A 289 -20.18 -16.44 -6.25
CA LEU A 289 -21.10 -16.19 -7.36
C LEU A 289 -22.12 -17.33 -7.60
N ILE A 290 -21.95 -18.51 -7.00
CA ILE A 290 -22.81 -19.68 -7.22
C ILE A 290 -24.24 -19.44 -6.71
N SER A 291 -24.39 -18.93 -5.48
CA SER A 291 -25.69 -18.69 -4.87
C SER A 291 -25.60 -17.76 -3.67
N LYS A 292 -26.74 -17.20 -3.23
CA LYS A 292 -26.81 -16.38 -1.99
C LYS A 292 -26.31 -17.11 -0.74
N GLN A 293 -26.51 -18.43 -0.67
CA GLN A 293 -26.04 -19.22 0.48
C GLN A 293 -24.51 -19.34 0.45
N PHE A 294 -23.94 -19.62 -0.72
CA PHE A 294 -22.50 -19.65 -0.92
C PHE A 294 -21.88 -18.29 -0.62
N PHE A 295 -22.45 -17.20 -1.14
CA PHE A 295 -22.02 -15.84 -0.84
C PHE A 295 -21.92 -15.58 0.67
N ARG A 296 -22.96 -15.94 1.44
CA ARG A 296 -22.97 -15.79 2.91
C ARG A 296 -21.87 -16.61 3.59
N VAL A 297 -21.68 -17.86 3.15
CA VAL A 297 -20.67 -18.77 3.70
C VAL A 297 -19.26 -18.29 3.37
N VAL A 298 -19.02 -17.92 2.13
CA VAL A 298 -17.76 -17.37 1.62
C VAL A 298 -17.39 -16.08 2.35
N SER A 299 -18.33 -15.14 2.47
CA SER A 299 -18.12 -13.93 3.27
C SER A 299 -17.70 -14.28 4.70
N LYS A 300 -18.34 -15.27 5.34
CA LYS A 300 -17.92 -15.73 6.68
C LYS A 300 -16.49 -16.30 6.69
N ILE A 301 -16.07 -17.03 5.65
CA ILE A 301 -14.73 -17.60 5.54
C ILE A 301 -13.69 -16.47 5.42
N ILE A 302 -13.84 -15.56 4.45
CA ILE A 302 -12.88 -14.47 4.20
C ILE A 302 -12.66 -13.61 5.44
N ASN A 303 -13.73 -13.21 6.12
CA ASN A 303 -13.65 -12.28 7.25
C ASN A 303 -12.99 -12.88 8.51
N ASN A 304 -12.73 -14.19 8.55
CA ASN A 304 -12.19 -14.91 9.71
C ASN A 304 -10.92 -15.71 9.40
N ASN A 305 -10.34 -15.60 8.21
CA ASN A 305 -9.14 -16.33 7.81
C ASN A 305 -8.15 -15.38 7.11
N LEU A 306 -6.91 -15.83 6.94
CA LEU A 306 -5.93 -15.14 6.11
C LEU A 306 -6.34 -15.32 4.65
N PHE A 307 -6.48 -14.23 3.92
CA PHE A 307 -6.81 -14.27 2.50
C PHE A 307 -5.97 -13.24 1.73
N TYR A 308 -5.58 -13.63 0.52
CA TYR A 308 -4.85 -12.81 -0.41
C TYR A 308 -5.83 -12.02 -1.28
N TRP A 309 -5.66 -10.70 -1.34
CA TRP A 309 -6.56 -9.79 -2.05
C TRP A 309 -5.83 -8.58 -2.61
N ASN A 310 -5.86 -8.43 -3.93
CA ASN A 310 -5.13 -7.39 -4.65
C ASN A 310 -6.09 -6.33 -5.21
N SER A 311 -6.87 -5.70 -4.34
CA SER A 311 -7.76 -4.61 -4.74
C SER A 311 -8.18 -3.76 -3.55
N PHE A 312 -8.86 -2.64 -3.82
CA PHE A 312 -9.47 -1.79 -2.81
C PHE A 312 -10.49 -2.59 -1.97
N ILE A 313 -10.44 -2.43 -0.65
CA ILE A 313 -11.34 -3.11 0.29
C ILE A 313 -12.23 -2.09 0.98
N ASP A 314 -13.48 -1.96 0.56
CA ASP A 314 -14.44 -1.09 1.25
C ASP A 314 -15.07 -1.79 2.47
N ILE A 315 -14.44 -1.60 3.63
CA ILE A 315 -14.93 -2.13 4.92
C ILE A 315 -16.12 -1.35 5.51
N ASN A 316 -16.43 -0.16 4.98
CA ASN A 316 -17.53 0.68 5.48
C ASN A 316 -18.83 0.45 4.70
N ASN A 317 -18.76 -0.24 3.57
CA ASN A 317 -19.92 -0.62 2.81
C ASN A 317 -20.76 -1.68 3.53
N GLN A 318 -21.90 -1.25 4.07
CA GLN A 318 -22.88 -2.10 4.73
C GLN A 318 -23.76 -2.91 3.75
N SER A 319 -23.46 -2.90 2.45
CA SER A 319 -24.18 -3.70 1.46
C SER A 319 -24.16 -5.18 1.83
N ASP A 320 -25.33 -5.81 1.73
CA ASP A 320 -25.47 -7.27 1.87
C ASP A 320 -24.66 -8.04 0.81
N TYR A 321 -24.29 -7.37 -0.28
CA TYR A 321 -23.49 -7.89 -1.39
C TYR A 321 -22.00 -7.59 -1.27
N ASN A 322 -21.54 -7.12 -0.12
CA ASN A 322 -20.11 -7.01 0.17
C ASN A 322 -19.58 -8.32 0.80
N LEU A 323 -18.53 -8.89 0.22
CA LEU A 323 -17.88 -10.09 0.74
C LEU A 323 -17.01 -9.79 1.95
N ILE A 324 -16.26 -8.69 1.90
CA ILE A 324 -15.30 -8.29 2.93
C ILE A 324 -15.97 -7.24 3.82
N LYS A 325 -16.46 -7.68 4.98
CA LYS A 325 -17.24 -6.86 5.91
C LYS A 325 -16.41 -6.35 7.09
N SER A 326 -15.13 -6.68 7.11
CA SER A 326 -14.24 -6.42 8.22
C SER A 326 -12.80 -6.37 7.75
N SER A 327 -11.97 -5.67 8.51
CA SER A 327 -10.54 -5.49 8.24
C SER A 327 -9.82 -6.83 8.08
N PRO A 328 -8.94 -6.98 7.08
CA PRO A 328 -8.26 -8.24 6.82
C PRO A 328 -7.33 -8.65 7.97
N LEU A 329 -7.10 -9.96 8.09
CA LEU A 329 -6.13 -10.55 9.02
C LEU A 329 -4.73 -10.65 8.39
N TYR A 330 -4.65 -10.61 7.06
CA TYR A 330 -3.43 -10.71 6.26
C TYR A 330 -3.21 -9.40 5.50
N PHE A 331 -1.97 -8.93 5.44
CA PHE A 331 -1.59 -7.77 4.64
C PHE A 331 -0.30 -8.06 3.87
N ASP A 332 -0.40 -8.14 2.54
CA ASP A 332 0.76 -8.07 1.64
C ASP A 332 1.15 -6.60 1.49
N TYR A 333 2.42 -6.28 1.71
CA TYR A 333 2.96 -4.93 1.58
C TYR A 333 2.62 -4.29 0.23
N GLU A 334 2.61 -5.05 -0.86
CA GLU A 334 2.22 -4.52 -2.18
C GLU A 334 0.78 -3.99 -2.22
N SER A 335 -0.08 -4.42 -1.29
CA SER A 335 -1.45 -3.91 -1.17
C SER A 335 -1.53 -2.50 -0.60
N ILE A 336 -0.40 -1.91 -0.18
CA ILE A 336 -0.34 -0.53 0.33
C ILE A 336 -0.85 0.49 -0.70
N LYS A 337 -0.68 0.22 -2.00
CA LYS A 337 -1.25 1.04 -3.09
C LYS A 337 -2.77 1.09 -3.12
N TYR A 338 -3.43 0.13 -2.46
CA TYR A 338 -4.90 0.06 -2.37
C TYR A 338 -5.45 0.70 -1.10
N ILE A 339 -4.63 1.38 -0.30
CA ILE A 339 -5.09 2.21 0.82
C ILE A 339 -5.41 3.61 0.26
N PRO A 340 -6.70 3.96 0.08
CA PRO A 340 -7.11 5.18 -0.57
C PRO A 340 -6.76 6.42 0.26
N TYR A 341 -6.23 7.44 -0.39
CA TYR A 341 -5.86 8.70 0.27
C TYR A 341 -7.08 9.50 0.75
N ASP A 342 -8.23 9.29 0.12
CA ASP A 342 -9.41 10.13 0.27
C ASP A 342 -10.47 9.60 1.27
N GLN A 343 -10.21 8.47 1.93
CA GLN A 343 -11.09 7.89 2.94
C GLN A 343 -10.74 8.34 4.38
N GLY A 344 -9.68 9.12 4.54
CA GLY A 344 -9.23 9.63 5.84
C GLY A 344 -8.43 8.61 6.66
N ILE A 345 -7.74 9.11 7.69
CA ILE A 345 -6.79 8.31 8.48
C ILE A 345 -7.51 7.27 9.36
N GLU A 346 -8.73 7.57 9.79
CA GLU A 346 -9.56 6.65 10.57
C GLU A 346 -9.87 5.39 9.77
N TYR A 347 -10.15 5.52 8.47
CA TYR A 347 -10.38 4.38 7.59
C TYR A 347 -9.12 3.52 7.46
N ALA A 348 -7.97 4.13 7.19
CA ALA A 348 -6.71 3.39 7.02
C ALA A 348 -6.32 2.64 8.31
N ASN A 349 -6.48 3.29 9.47
CA ASN A 349 -6.27 2.65 10.77
C ASN A 349 -7.27 1.50 11.00
N GLN A 350 -8.54 1.69 10.63
CA GLN A 350 -9.54 0.63 10.74
C GLN A 350 -9.17 -0.55 9.84
N LEU A 351 -8.77 -0.31 8.59
CA LEU A 351 -8.36 -1.34 7.62
C LEU A 351 -7.19 -2.18 8.15
N LEU A 352 -6.22 -1.58 8.84
CA LEU A 352 -5.06 -2.30 9.38
C LEU A 352 -5.26 -2.80 10.82
N SER A 353 -6.37 -2.44 11.47
CA SER A 353 -6.59 -2.74 12.89
C SER A 353 -6.61 -4.21 13.24
N ARG A 354 -6.97 -5.11 12.32
CA ARG A 354 -7.08 -6.56 12.56
C ARG A 354 -5.93 -7.36 11.95
N VAL A 355 -4.99 -6.73 11.27
CA VAL A 355 -3.90 -7.45 10.61
C VAL A 355 -3.08 -8.17 11.68
N GLU A 356 -2.95 -9.49 11.52
CA GLU A 356 -2.15 -10.36 12.37
C GLU A 356 -0.90 -10.86 11.66
N THR A 357 -0.94 -10.96 10.33
CA THR A 357 0.18 -11.40 9.49
C THR A 357 0.50 -10.35 8.43
N PHE A 358 1.73 -9.84 8.44
CA PHE A 358 2.30 -8.95 7.45
C PHE A 358 3.31 -9.71 6.59
N VAL A 359 3.23 -9.54 5.28
CA VAL A 359 4.21 -10.10 4.35
C VAL A 359 4.76 -9.02 3.44
N MET A 360 6.06 -9.06 3.19
CA MET A 360 6.75 -8.22 2.22
C MET A 360 7.67 -9.07 1.36
N GLU A 361 7.64 -8.84 0.06
CA GLU A 361 8.61 -9.38 -0.88
C GLU A 361 9.52 -8.24 -1.32
N SER A 362 10.82 -8.42 -1.15
CA SER A 362 11.83 -7.44 -1.53
C SER A 362 12.03 -7.44 -3.04
N ASP A 363 12.16 -6.25 -3.61
CA ASP A 363 12.56 -6.03 -5.00
C ASP A 363 14.05 -5.66 -5.12
N GLU A 364 14.83 -5.81 -4.05
CA GLU A 364 16.27 -5.55 -4.04
C GLU A 364 17.06 -6.30 -5.11
N TYR A 365 16.60 -7.46 -5.56
CA TYR A 365 17.21 -8.16 -6.69
C TYR A 365 17.32 -7.28 -7.95
N ASP A 366 16.31 -6.43 -8.19
CA ASP A 366 16.31 -5.56 -9.36
C ASP A 366 17.41 -4.49 -9.31
N HIS A 367 17.90 -4.15 -8.11
CA HIS A 367 18.99 -3.18 -7.94
C HIS A 367 20.27 -3.62 -8.64
N SER A 368 20.61 -4.91 -8.56
CA SER A 368 21.91 -5.41 -8.98
C SER A 368 21.95 -6.05 -10.37
N ILE A 369 20.79 -6.19 -11.01
CA ILE A 369 20.70 -6.70 -12.38
C ILE A 369 20.76 -5.58 -13.41
N ASN A 370 21.43 -5.84 -14.53
CA ASN A 370 21.42 -4.95 -15.70
C ASN A 370 20.27 -5.28 -16.69
N GLY A 371 19.49 -6.34 -16.42
CA GLY A 371 18.50 -6.92 -17.33
C GLY A 371 17.05 -6.45 -17.14
N GLY A 372 16.08 -7.34 -17.37
CA GLY A 372 14.67 -7.06 -17.10
C GLY A 372 14.44 -6.77 -15.61
N ILE A 373 13.41 -6.00 -15.29
CA ILE A 373 13.02 -5.67 -13.91
C ILE A 373 11.80 -6.52 -13.55
N SER A 374 11.77 -7.08 -12.34
CA SER A 374 10.68 -7.94 -11.85
C SER A 374 9.32 -7.25 -11.93
N ARG A 375 9.26 -5.96 -11.61
CA ARG A 375 8.08 -5.08 -11.66
C ARG A 375 7.90 -4.34 -13.00
N SER A 376 8.43 -4.88 -14.09
CA SER A 376 8.41 -4.18 -15.39
C SER A 376 7.00 -3.83 -15.90
N GLU A 377 5.97 -4.62 -15.59
CA GLU A 377 4.57 -4.31 -15.94
C GLU A 377 4.03 -3.09 -15.19
N ASP A 378 4.37 -2.96 -13.89
CA ASP A 378 4.05 -1.79 -13.08
C ASP A 378 4.89 -0.56 -13.45
N ILE A 379 5.92 -0.71 -14.30
CA ILE A 379 6.83 0.37 -14.71
C ILE A 379 6.70 0.65 -16.22
N TYR A 380 5.90 -0.13 -16.96
CA TYR A 380 5.90 -0.11 -18.43
C TYR A 380 5.42 1.24 -18.97
N ILE A 381 6.25 1.80 -19.85
CA ILE A 381 6.07 3.15 -20.38
C ILE A 381 6.38 3.09 -21.88
N ASP A 382 5.34 3.20 -22.71
CA ASP A 382 5.45 3.06 -24.17
C ASP A 382 6.22 4.22 -24.85
N TYR A 383 6.40 5.36 -24.18
CA TYR A 383 6.76 6.65 -24.80
C TYR A 383 7.95 7.39 -24.16
N TYR A 384 8.78 6.71 -23.37
CA TYR A 384 9.98 7.29 -22.76
C TYR A 384 11.17 6.36 -23.00
N GLU A 385 12.39 6.90 -22.91
CA GLU A 385 13.63 6.13 -22.96
C GLU A 385 13.66 5.09 -21.83
N PRO A 386 13.47 3.79 -22.13
CA PRO A 386 13.24 2.78 -21.09
C PRO A 386 14.44 2.62 -20.16
N ASP A 387 15.64 2.88 -20.65
CA ASP A 387 16.89 2.64 -19.91
C ASP A 387 17.10 3.64 -18.77
N ASP A 388 16.73 4.91 -18.95
CA ASP A 388 16.87 5.93 -17.90
C ASP A 388 15.89 5.68 -16.74
N ILE A 389 14.66 5.27 -17.06
CA ILE A 389 13.64 4.94 -16.05
C ILE A 389 14.04 3.69 -15.27
N LYS A 390 14.47 2.64 -15.98
CA LYS A 390 14.98 1.42 -15.34
C LYS A 390 16.13 1.75 -14.41
N LYS A 391 17.09 2.58 -14.86
CA LYS A 391 18.22 3.01 -14.04
C LYS A 391 17.78 3.81 -12.82
N ALA A 392 16.83 4.74 -12.97
CA ALA A 392 16.28 5.52 -11.86
C ALA A 392 15.59 4.60 -10.83
N TYR A 393 14.79 3.64 -11.29
CA TYR A 393 14.15 2.65 -10.42
C TYR A 393 15.18 1.79 -9.68
N ARG A 394 16.18 1.23 -10.35
CA ARG A 394 17.21 0.42 -9.69
C ARG A 394 17.97 1.19 -8.61
N ALA A 395 18.24 2.47 -8.89
CA ALA A 395 18.88 3.36 -7.91
C ALA A 395 17.93 3.71 -6.75
N ALA A 396 16.63 3.73 -6.97
CA ALA A 396 15.62 4.05 -5.97
C ALA A 396 15.46 2.97 -4.90
N ILE A 397 15.48 1.69 -5.28
CA ILE A 397 15.18 0.54 -4.40
C ILE A 397 15.96 0.57 -3.08
N ILE A 398 17.21 1.00 -3.13
CA ILE A 398 18.11 1.03 -1.97
C ILE A 398 18.12 2.37 -1.21
N LYS A 399 17.36 3.37 -1.67
CA LYS A 399 17.33 4.70 -1.05
C LYS A 399 16.21 4.82 -0.02
N ASP A 400 16.48 5.58 1.04
CA ASP A 400 15.45 6.08 1.92
C ASP A 400 14.47 6.96 1.11
N GLY A 401 13.16 6.75 1.26
CA GLY A 401 12.16 7.32 0.34
C GLY A 401 11.33 6.31 -0.40
N TYR A 402 11.95 5.18 -0.78
CA TYR A 402 11.35 4.20 -1.68
C TYR A 402 10.19 3.44 -1.06
N LEU A 403 10.39 2.93 0.16
CA LEU A 403 9.36 2.19 0.90
C LEU A 403 8.44 3.16 1.65
N ILE A 404 7.15 2.92 1.56
CA ILE A 404 6.12 3.72 2.23
C ILE A 404 5.80 3.08 3.57
N ARG A 405 5.93 3.84 4.66
CA ARG A 405 5.61 3.36 6.00
C ARG A 405 4.09 3.23 6.15
N PRO A 406 3.52 2.02 6.36
CA PRO A 406 2.09 1.84 6.51
C PRO A 406 1.58 2.45 7.82
N PRO A 407 0.27 2.71 7.94
CA PRO A 407 -0.33 2.98 9.24
C PRO A 407 -0.09 1.84 10.24
N PRO A 408 -0.11 2.12 11.56
CA PRO A 408 0.18 1.11 12.58
C PRO A 408 -0.75 -0.11 12.50
N MET A 409 -0.18 -1.30 12.67
CA MET A 409 -0.90 -2.58 12.74
C MET A 409 -0.90 -3.08 14.20
N PRO A 410 -1.88 -2.70 15.03
CA PRO A 410 -1.82 -2.92 16.48
C PRO A 410 -1.94 -4.39 16.91
N ASN A 411 -2.45 -5.27 16.04
CA ASN A 411 -2.62 -6.69 16.30
C ASN A 411 -1.60 -7.58 15.56
N LEU A 412 -0.55 -6.97 15.00
CA LEU A 412 0.45 -7.68 14.23
C LEU A 412 1.20 -8.68 15.12
N LYS A 413 1.20 -9.95 14.70
CA LYS A 413 1.83 -11.07 15.41
C LYS A 413 2.92 -11.73 14.57
N GLU A 414 2.81 -11.70 13.26
CA GLU A 414 3.69 -12.43 12.35
C GLU A 414 4.17 -11.53 11.22
N ILE A 415 5.48 -11.50 11.01
CA ILE A 415 6.12 -10.79 9.90
C ILE A 415 6.90 -11.82 9.09
N ILE A 416 6.68 -11.81 7.77
CA ILE A 416 7.39 -12.65 6.81
C ILE A 416 8.00 -11.73 5.75
N VAL A 417 9.31 -11.82 5.57
CA VAL A 417 10.06 -11.06 4.57
C VAL A 417 10.65 -12.05 3.56
N LEU A 418 10.38 -11.85 2.27
CA LEU A 418 10.79 -12.76 1.20
C LEU A 418 11.80 -12.11 0.28
N GLY A 419 12.78 -12.89 -0.20
CA GLY A 419 13.76 -12.43 -1.18
C GLY A 419 14.65 -11.27 -0.68
N TYR A 420 14.90 -11.18 0.62
CA TYR A 420 15.69 -10.09 1.20
C TYR A 420 17.17 -10.20 0.78
N HIS A 421 17.72 -9.15 0.19
CA HIS A 421 19.14 -9.09 -0.16
C HIS A 421 19.93 -8.23 0.83
N GLY A 422 19.31 -7.23 1.46
CA GLY A 422 19.97 -6.39 2.45
C GLY A 422 21.16 -5.60 1.90
N PHE A 423 21.03 -5.01 0.71
CA PHE A 423 22.08 -4.22 0.06
C PHE A 423 22.43 -2.95 0.84
N GLU A 424 21.41 -2.23 1.31
CA GLU A 424 21.53 -0.95 2.00
C GLU A 424 20.54 -0.88 3.15
N GLU A 425 20.55 0.22 3.90
CA GLU A 425 19.72 0.35 5.10
C GLU A 425 18.22 0.54 4.83
N ASN A 426 17.76 0.78 3.59
CA ASN A 426 16.35 1.13 3.32
C ASN A 426 15.34 0.10 3.87
N TYR A 427 15.46 -1.17 3.48
CA TYR A 427 14.58 -2.24 3.98
C TYR A 427 14.80 -2.51 5.48
N SER A 428 16.06 -2.44 5.94
CA SER A 428 16.40 -2.58 7.37
C SER A 428 15.70 -1.50 8.20
N ASN A 429 15.74 -0.25 7.78
CA ASN A 429 15.10 0.89 8.43
C ASN A 429 13.57 0.78 8.38
N PHE A 430 13.00 0.37 7.25
CA PHE A 430 11.57 0.06 7.16
C PHE A 430 11.14 -0.98 8.21
N LEU A 431 11.89 -2.08 8.35
CA LEU A 431 11.61 -3.11 9.35
C LEU A 431 11.75 -2.58 10.78
N LYS A 432 12.80 -1.81 11.07
CA LYS A 432 12.97 -1.13 12.38
C LYS A 432 11.74 -0.28 12.72
N ASP A 433 11.27 0.53 11.79
CA ASP A 433 10.10 1.39 11.99
C ASP A 433 8.81 0.59 12.17
N LEU A 434 8.65 -0.52 11.44
CA LEU A 434 7.54 -1.44 11.63
C LEU A 434 7.55 -2.06 13.04
N PHE A 435 8.72 -2.45 13.55
CA PHE A 435 8.85 -2.98 14.90
C PHE A 435 8.55 -1.93 15.96
N VAL A 436 9.05 -0.71 15.80
CA VAL A 436 8.83 0.42 16.73
C VAL A 436 7.36 0.84 16.76
N SER A 437 6.69 0.84 15.62
CA SER A 437 5.28 1.24 15.50
C SER A 437 4.29 0.17 15.96
N THR A 438 4.72 -1.09 16.08
CA THR A 438 3.90 -2.20 16.57
C THR A 438 3.88 -2.21 18.11
N PRO A 439 2.69 -2.17 18.75
CA PRO A 439 2.59 -2.23 20.21
C PRO A 439 3.25 -3.48 20.80
N ASN A 440 3.90 -3.33 21.96
CA ASN A 440 4.62 -4.40 22.68
C ASN A 440 4.20 -4.51 24.17
N ILE A 441 2.96 -4.13 24.49
CA ILE A 441 2.45 -4.00 25.87
C ILE A 441 1.47 -5.13 26.19
N ASP A 442 1.45 -5.59 27.44
CA ASP A 442 0.48 -6.57 27.98
C ASP A 442 0.44 -7.93 27.24
N GLY A 443 1.59 -8.37 26.70
CA GLY A 443 1.69 -9.63 25.96
C GLY A 443 1.16 -9.56 24.53
N HIS A 444 0.80 -8.35 24.05
CA HIS A 444 0.55 -8.06 22.65
C HIS A 444 1.84 -7.58 21.98
N GLY A 445 2.13 -8.11 20.80
CA GLY A 445 3.30 -7.73 20.01
C GLY A 445 3.66 -8.80 18.99
N ILE A 446 4.82 -8.63 18.38
CA ILE A 446 5.32 -9.57 17.36
C ILE A 446 5.67 -10.89 18.06
N GLU A 447 5.09 -11.98 17.58
CA GLU A 447 5.29 -13.33 18.08
C GLU A 447 6.20 -14.16 17.17
N ARG A 448 6.17 -13.92 15.85
CA ARG A 448 6.96 -14.67 14.87
C ARG A 448 7.56 -13.74 13.84
N PHE A 449 8.85 -13.96 13.57
CA PHE A 449 9.56 -13.29 12.50
C PHE A 449 10.21 -14.33 11.60
N THR A 450 9.93 -14.26 10.30
CA THR A 450 10.53 -15.11 9.28
C THR A 450 11.14 -14.24 8.21
N ILE A 451 12.35 -14.56 7.78
CA ILE A 451 13.01 -13.90 6.66
C ILE A 451 13.70 -14.92 5.76
N ASP A 452 13.45 -14.80 4.47
CA ASP A 452 14.16 -15.50 3.40
C ASP A 452 15.20 -14.55 2.80
N MET A 453 16.47 -14.87 3.03
CA MET A 453 17.65 -14.10 2.61
C MET A 453 18.28 -14.71 1.37
N ARG A 454 18.71 -13.84 0.46
CA ARG A 454 19.33 -14.24 -0.81
C ARG A 454 20.55 -13.37 -1.11
N LYS A 455 21.47 -13.93 -1.89
CA LYS A 455 22.51 -13.18 -2.59
C LYS A 455 22.11 -13.08 -4.05
N ASP A 456 22.62 -12.06 -4.73
CA ASP A 456 22.43 -11.95 -6.18
C ASP A 456 23.36 -12.89 -6.96
N TRP A 457 23.30 -12.80 -8.29
CA TRP A 457 24.10 -13.63 -9.21
C TRP A 457 25.61 -13.42 -9.10
N ASN A 458 26.05 -12.33 -8.45
CA ASN A 458 27.45 -11.99 -8.20
C ASN A 458 27.84 -12.14 -6.73
N CYS A 459 27.03 -12.86 -5.95
CA CYS A 459 27.19 -13.02 -4.50
C CYS A 459 27.17 -11.68 -3.72
N CYS A 460 26.46 -10.66 -4.23
CA CYS A 460 26.28 -9.39 -3.55
C CYS A 460 24.92 -9.33 -2.81
N PRO A 461 24.82 -8.51 -1.75
CA PRO A 461 25.91 -7.76 -1.11
C PRO A 461 26.92 -8.67 -0.39
N ASP A 462 28.12 -8.14 -0.08
CA ASP A 462 29.18 -8.88 0.62
C ASP A 462 28.67 -9.51 1.93
N TYR A 463 27.74 -8.83 2.62
CA TYR A 463 26.97 -9.38 3.73
C TYR A 463 25.53 -8.86 3.69
N ASN A 464 24.57 -9.67 4.11
CA ASN A 464 23.19 -9.20 4.26
C ASN A 464 23.08 -8.25 5.49
N ASN A 465 22.53 -7.04 5.33
CA ASN A 465 22.25 -6.15 6.47
C ASN A 465 21.17 -6.76 7.38
N ILE A 466 21.49 -7.13 8.62
CA ILE A 466 20.51 -7.71 9.58
C ILE A 466 20.31 -6.86 10.85
N ASP A 467 20.75 -5.59 10.84
CA ASP A 467 20.74 -4.70 12.01
C ASP A 467 19.34 -4.48 12.60
N PHE A 468 18.29 -4.68 11.79
CA PHE A 468 16.91 -4.63 12.24
C PHE A 468 16.60 -5.70 13.30
N LEU A 469 17.31 -6.83 13.34
CA LEU A 469 17.10 -7.89 14.33
C LEU A 469 17.36 -7.41 15.76
N SER A 470 18.35 -6.54 15.97
CA SER A 470 18.61 -5.92 17.26
C SER A 470 17.40 -5.10 17.72
N SER A 471 16.77 -4.37 16.79
CA SER A 471 15.54 -3.63 17.09
C SER A 471 14.37 -4.57 17.39
N LEU A 472 14.21 -5.66 16.63
CA LEU A 472 13.19 -6.66 16.90
C LEU A 472 13.30 -7.21 18.33
N LEU A 473 14.50 -7.62 18.76
CA LEU A 473 14.73 -8.16 20.10
C LEU A 473 14.57 -7.11 21.19
N ASN A 474 15.03 -5.89 20.96
CA ASN A 474 14.89 -4.79 21.93
C ASN A 474 13.43 -4.44 22.21
N TYR A 475 12.58 -4.43 21.18
CA TYR A 475 11.17 -4.06 21.34
C TYR A 475 10.26 -5.26 21.65
N HIS A 476 10.51 -6.44 21.08
CA HIS A 476 9.54 -7.55 21.08
C HIS A 476 10.05 -8.84 21.74
N SER A 477 11.23 -8.86 22.37
CA SER A 477 11.78 -10.08 23.01
C SER A 477 10.81 -10.80 23.97
N LYS A 478 9.94 -10.08 24.68
CA LYS A 478 8.97 -10.65 25.63
C LYS A 478 7.76 -11.30 24.97
N THR A 479 7.42 -10.91 23.75
CA THR A 479 6.28 -11.43 22.98
C THR A 479 6.72 -12.43 21.91
N LEU A 480 7.96 -12.32 21.46
CA LEU A 480 8.55 -13.14 20.42
C LEU A 480 8.65 -14.60 20.88
N LYS A 481 8.16 -15.50 20.04
CA LYS A 481 8.18 -16.95 20.23
C LYS A 481 9.21 -17.60 19.32
N SER A 482 9.39 -17.09 18.10
CA SER A 482 10.35 -17.64 17.15
C SER A 482 10.91 -16.63 16.17
N ILE A 483 12.16 -16.87 15.77
CA ILE A 483 12.85 -16.22 14.66
C ILE A 483 13.30 -17.32 13.70
N LEU A 484 12.91 -17.24 12.44
CA LEU A 484 13.37 -18.12 11.37
C LEU A 484 14.11 -17.30 10.31
N ILE A 485 15.38 -17.62 10.11
CA ILE A 485 16.18 -17.10 9.00
C ILE A 485 16.44 -18.25 8.05
N ASN A 486 15.93 -18.13 6.83
CA ASN A 486 16.26 -19.01 5.72
C ASN A 486 17.24 -18.28 4.82
N SER A 487 18.28 -18.95 4.37
CA SER A 487 19.24 -18.37 3.43
C SER A 487 19.51 -19.36 2.29
N GLU A 488 19.24 -18.94 1.05
CA GLU A 488 19.52 -19.77 -0.13
C GLU A 488 21.03 -19.89 -0.40
N SER A 489 21.75 -18.82 -0.09
CA SER A 489 23.18 -18.64 -0.34
C SER A 489 23.77 -17.90 0.86
N PHE A 490 24.68 -18.55 1.58
CA PHE A 490 25.25 -18.03 2.82
C PHE A 490 26.77 -18.24 2.80
N ASP A 491 27.53 -17.15 2.86
CA ASP A 491 28.99 -17.20 2.84
C ASP A 491 29.58 -17.10 4.27
N MET A 492 30.90 -17.01 4.35
CA MET A 492 31.61 -16.98 5.64
C MET A 492 31.47 -15.63 6.33
N GLU A 493 31.43 -14.56 5.56
CA GLU A 493 31.25 -13.20 6.02
C GLU A 493 29.85 -13.03 6.64
N ASP A 494 28.80 -13.57 6.00
CA ASP A 494 27.45 -13.63 6.57
C ASP A 494 27.41 -14.41 7.89
N LEU A 495 28.15 -15.54 7.96
CA LEU A 495 28.21 -16.37 9.16
C LEU A 495 28.88 -15.64 10.32
N ASP A 496 30.02 -14.99 10.07
CA ASP A 496 30.72 -14.22 11.09
C ASP A 496 29.85 -13.07 11.61
N PHE A 497 29.16 -12.36 10.72
CA PHE A 497 28.24 -11.29 11.12
C PHE A 497 27.03 -11.80 11.93
N LEU A 498 26.46 -12.94 11.53
CA LEU A 498 25.37 -13.57 12.28
C LEU A 498 25.84 -14.07 13.66
N ILE A 499 27.04 -14.64 13.76
CA ILE A 499 27.61 -15.08 15.04
C ILE A 499 27.84 -13.89 15.97
N ASP A 500 28.41 -12.79 15.47
CA ASP A 500 28.63 -11.58 16.26
C ASP A 500 27.30 -11.03 16.82
N PHE A 501 26.25 -11.01 16.00
CA PHE A 501 24.90 -10.67 16.44
C PHE A 501 24.37 -11.65 17.51
N LEU A 502 24.50 -12.96 17.27
CA LEU A 502 24.00 -13.97 18.20
C LEU A 502 24.74 -13.93 19.55
N ASP A 503 26.05 -13.70 19.56
CA ASP A 503 26.84 -13.60 20.79
C ASP A 503 26.34 -12.47 21.71
N GLU A 504 25.91 -11.35 21.14
CA GLU A 504 25.29 -10.24 21.88
C GLU A 504 23.92 -10.64 22.45
N PHE A 505 23.10 -11.37 21.68
CA PHE A 505 21.68 -11.58 21.98
C PHE A 505 21.30 -12.97 22.53
N ILE A 506 22.24 -13.92 22.60
CA ILE A 506 22.04 -15.25 23.22
C ILE A 506 21.38 -15.17 24.61
N PRO A 507 21.79 -14.26 25.53
CA PRO A 507 21.14 -14.12 26.82
C PRO A 507 19.65 -13.81 26.69
N THR A 508 19.29 -12.84 25.83
CA THR A 508 17.90 -12.42 25.57
C THR A 508 17.08 -13.54 24.95
N LEU A 509 17.64 -14.28 23.98
CA LEU A 509 16.98 -15.43 23.35
C LEU A 509 16.67 -16.53 24.39
N LYS A 510 17.62 -16.83 25.27
CA LYS A 510 17.45 -17.85 26.33
C LYS A 510 16.48 -17.40 27.42
N GLU A 511 16.59 -16.17 27.91
CA GLU A 511 15.74 -15.63 28.98
C GLU A 511 14.26 -15.65 28.59
N ASN A 512 13.96 -15.32 27.33
CA ASN A 512 12.59 -15.26 26.82
C ASN A 512 12.12 -16.55 26.13
N ASN A 513 12.95 -17.60 26.07
CA ASN A 513 12.66 -18.88 25.39
C ASN A 513 12.26 -18.71 23.91
N ILE A 514 13.00 -17.85 23.19
CA ILE A 514 12.77 -17.59 21.76
C ILE A 514 13.37 -18.75 20.95
N ASP A 515 12.56 -19.41 20.14
CA ASP A 515 13.00 -20.45 19.19
C ASP A 515 13.68 -19.80 17.97
N PHE A 516 15.02 -19.75 18.00
CA PHE A 516 15.81 -19.25 16.89
C PHE A 516 16.24 -20.40 15.98
N LYS A 517 15.89 -20.30 14.69
CA LYS A 517 16.27 -21.26 13.66
C LYS A 517 16.93 -20.55 12.50
N PHE A 518 18.07 -21.10 12.09
CA PHE A 518 18.77 -20.74 10.87
C PHE A 518 18.76 -21.95 9.95
N THR A 519 18.32 -21.77 8.71
CA THR A 519 18.36 -22.80 7.68
C THR A 519 19.12 -22.29 6.46
N THR A 520 19.97 -23.15 5.91
CA THR A 520 20.76 -22.86 4.71
C THR A 520 20.84 -24.12 3.85
N TYR A 521 20.96 -23.94 2.53
CA TYR A 521 21.18 -25.04 1.60
C TYR A 521 22.59 -25.63 1.70
N ASP A 522 23.57 -24.80 2.07
CA ASP A 522 24.94 -25.26 2.25
C ASP A 522 25.15 -25.84 3.64
N PRO A 523 25.66 -27.08 3.76
CA PRO A 523 25.93 -27.66 5.07
C PRO A 523 26.91 -26.78 5.87
N ILE A 524 26.48 -26.32 7.04
CA ILE A 524 27.27 -25.44 7.93
C ILE A 524 28.68 -26.02 8.20
N ASP A 525 28.79 -27.35 8.31
CA ASP A 525 30.07 -28.04 8.50
C ASP A 525 31.09 -27.76 7.39
N ARG A 526 30.64 -27.46 6.15
CA ARG A 526 31.52 -27.10 5.04
C ARG A 526 32.04 -25.66 5.16
N LEU A 527 31.22 -24.75 5.66
CA LEU A 527 31.60 -23.36 5.92
C LEU A 527 32.67 -23.31 7.03
N ILE A 528 32.43 -24.01 8.14
CA ILE A 528 33.38 -24.09 9.27
C ILE A 528 34.73 -24.68 8.81
N GLN A 529 34.74 -25.75 7.99
CA GLN A 529 35.98 -26.33 7.46
C GLN A 529 36.77 -25.35 6.57
N HIS A 530 36.09 -24.49 5.79
CA HIS A 530 36.76 -23.45 5.01
C HIS A 530 37.45 -22.41 5.89
N ARG A 531 36.86 -22.02 7.02
CA ARG A 531 37.46 -21.11 8.01
C ARG A 531 38.75 -21.68 8.59
N ASP A 532 38.70 -22.93 9.05
CA ASP A 532 39.83 -23.59 9.70
C ASP A 532 41.00 -23.77 8.72
N ASN A 533 40.70 -24.12 7.46
CA ASN A 533 41.71 -24.24 6.41
C ASN A 533 42.37 -22.89 6.09
N ASN A 534 41.59 -21.80 6.00
CA ASN A 534 42.12 -20.47 5.73
C ASN A 534 42.86 -19.85 6.94
N ALA A 535 42.45 -20.18 8.17
CA ALA A 535 43.16 -19.80 9.40
C ALA A 535 44.48 -20.56 9.56
N SER A 536 44.58 -21.79 9.03
CA SER A 536 45.82 -22.59 9.03
C SER A 536 46.84 -22.18 7.94
N CYS A 537 46.44 -21.29 7.02
CA CYS A 537 47.30 -20.76 5.95
C CYS A 537 47.77 -19.31 6.17
N LYS A 538 47.42 -18.69 7.31
CA LYS A 538 47.99 -17.43 7.81
C LYS A 538 48.88 -17.73 9.02
#